data_AF-A0A1A8GUD1-F1
#
_entry.id   AF-A0A1A8GUD1-F1
#
_cell.length_a   1.000
_cell.length_b   1.000
_cell.length_c   1.000
_cell.angle_alpha   90.00
_cell.angle_beta   90.00
_cell.angle_gamma   90.00
#
_symmetry.space_group_name_H-M   'P 1'
#
loop_
_entity.id
_entity.type
_entity.pdbx_description
1 polymer ?
#
loop_
_entity_poly.entity_id
_entity_poly.type
_entity_poly.pdbx_seq_one_letter_code
_entity_poly.pdbx_strand_id
1 'polypeptide(L)'
;MEFSGETKYPPLSYTTGFYEGILWKKGKNNMQFQKRKFILSEREFTLTYYNKQDESKGPKAVISIKDLNATFQPQKIGHPHGLQISYQGDDHIRNLYVYHEGSEEIVSWYNAIRAARYAYLKTAYPTGSDEELVPKITRNYLKEGYMEKTGPLQKEAFKKRWFILDSENRKLLYLRDKLDAEELGVLFIGTESNGYSIKACAPKHARGNKWKCGIRVETPERQFVFM
;
A
#
# COMPACT_ATOMS: atom_id res chain seq x y z
N MET A 1 3.15 -19.86 -8.36
CA MET A 1 4.34 -20.73 -8.26
C MET A 1 4.78 -20.64 -6.81
N GLU A 2 4.47 -21.68 -6.03
CA GLU A 2 4.81 -21.77 -4.61
C GLU A 2 6.33 -21.91 -4.43
N PHE A 3 6.82 -21.49 -3.26
CA PHE A 3 8.24 -21.48 -2.93
C PHE A 3 8.71 -22.92 -2.64
N SER A 4 9.11 -23.66 -3.68
CA SER A 4 9.83 -24.93 -3.52
C SER A 4 11.24 -24.61 -3.05
N GLY A 5 11.65 -25.04 -1.85
CA GLY A 5 12.96 -24.78 -1.24
C GLY A 5 14.18 -25.36 -1.98
N GLU A 6 14.13 -25.51 -3.29
CA GLU A 6 15.24 -25.92 -4.13
C GLU A 6 16.15 -24.72 -4.45
N THR A 7 17.39 -24.78 -3.97
CA THR A 7 18.42 -23.76 -4.24
C THR A 7 18.87 -23.86 -5.69
N LYS A 8 18.34 -22.99 -6.57
CA LYS A 8 18.86 -22.84 -7.94
C LYS A 8 20.25 -22.19 -7.89
N TYR A 9 21.20 -22.70 -8.67
CA TYR A 9 22.54 -22.12 -8.83
C TYR A 9 22.74 -21.55 -10.24
N PRO A 10 23.23 -20.30 -10.38
CA PRO A 10 23.49 -19.35 -9.30
C PRO A 10 22.18 -18.98 -8.56
N PRO A 11 22.26 -18.62 -7.26
CA PRO A 11 21.09 -18.23 -6.48
C PRO A 11 20.31 -17.17 -7.22
N LEU A 12 18.98 -17.29 -7.20
CA LEU A 12 18.12 -16.28 -7.79
C LEU A 12 18.47 -14.93 -7.17
N SER A 13 18.58 -13.89 -8.00
CA SER A 13 19.11 -12.59 -7.59
C SER A 13 18.38 -12.00 -6.36
N TYR A 14 17.13 -12.40 -6.13
CA TYR A 14 16.31 -11.98 -5.00
C TYR A 14 16.49 -12.80 -3.70
N THR A 15 17.33 -13.84 -3.67
CA THR A 15 17.54 -14.72 -2.49
C THR A 15 18.88 -14.48 -1.78
N THR A 16 19.63 -13.45 -2.16
CA THR A 16 20.97 -13.16 -1.62
C THR A 16 20.95 -12.31 -0.33
N GLY A 17 19.78 -11.85 0.10
CA GLY A 17 19.62 -10.92 1.24
C GLY A 17 20.02 -9.46 0.91
N PHE A 18 20.44 -9.18 -0.32
CA PHE A 18 20.74 -7.85 -0.82
C PHE A 18 20.34 -7.74 -2.29
N TYR A 19 19.50 -6.77 -2.62
CA TYR A 19 19.03 -6.58 -4.00
C TYR A 19 19.01 -5.10 -4.37
N GLU A 20 19.68 -4.74 -5.47
CA GLU A 20 19.74 -3.36 -5.95
C GLU A 20 19.43 -3.27 -7.44
N GLY A 21 19.00 -2.10 -7.86
CA GLY A 21 18.60 -1.88 -9.25
C GLY A 21 17.87 -0.57 -9.45
N ILE A 22 17.49 -0.32 -10.69
CA ILE A 22 16.78 0.89 -11.09
C ILE A 22 15.31 0.57 -11.29
N LEU A 23 14.42 1.33 -10.67
CA LEU A 23 12.99 1.30 -10.95
C LEU A 23 12.53 2.66 -11.49
N TRP A 24 11.57 2.64 -12.39
CA TRP A 24 10.80 3.83 -12.74
C TRP A 24 9.84 4.12 -11.61
N LYS A 25 9.99 5.28 -10.97
CA LYS A 25 9.17 5.67 -9.82
C LYS A 25 8.39 6.94 -10.12
N LYS A 26 7.10 6.93 -9.84
CA LYS A 26 6.24 8.12 -9.93
C LYS A 26 6.70 9.20 -8.93
N GLY A 27 6.72 10.46 -9.37
CA GLY A 27 6.90 11.62 -8.51
C GLY A 27 5.76 11.79 -7.50
N LYS A 28 6.04 12.44 -6.36
CA LYS A 28 5.05 12.66 -5.29
C LYS A 28 3.87 13.50 -5.79
N ASN A 29 4.17 14.63 -6.43
CA ASN A 29 3.18 15.66 -6.79
C ASN A 29 2.90 15.74 -8.30
N ASN A 30 3.50 14.87 -9.10
CA ASN A 30 3.31 14.85 -10.55
C ASN A 30 3.06 13.41 -11.05
N MET A 31 2.64 13.30 -12.30
CA MET A 31 2.36 12.02 -12.96
C MET A 31 3.60 11.43 -13.65
N GLN A 32 4.75 12.11 -13.56
CA GLN A 32 5.97 11.68 -14.24
C GLN A 32 6.65 10.55 -13.45
N PHE A 33 7.09 9.54 -14.19
CA PHE A 33 7.97 8.50 -13.68
C PHE A 33 9.42 8.86 -13.98
N GLN A 34 10.31 8.63 -13.02
CA GLN A 34 11.74 8.86 -13.18
C GLN A 34 12.51 7.67 -12.64
N LYS A 35 13.64 7.36 -13.27
CA LYS A 35 14.56 6.32 -12.80
C LYS A 35 15.12 6.69 -11.42
N ARG A 36 15.06 5.73 -10.50
CA ARG A 36 15.58 5.85 -9.13
C ARG A 36 16.30 4.55 -8.78
N LYS A 37 17.45 4.67 -8.13
CA LYS A 37 18.15 3.50 -7.58
C LYS A 37 17.43 3.08 -6.31
N PHE A 38 17.10 1.80 -6.22
CA PHE A 38 16.57 1.14 -5.03
C PHE A 38 17.59 0.12 -4.54
N ILE A 39 17.67 -0.02 -3.22
CA ILE A 39 18.51 -0.99 -2.53
C ILE A 39 17.68 -1.61 -1.41
N LEU A 40 17.48 -2.92 -1.49
CA LEU A 40 16.87 -3.74 -0.45
C LEU A 40 17.98 -4.43 0.34
N SER A 41 17.98 -4.24 1.65
CA SER A 41 18.90 -4.92 2.58
C SER A 41 18.09 -5.73 3.58
N GLU A 42 18.23 -7.05 3.54
CA GLU A 42 17.65 -7.95 4.53
C GLU A 42 18.34 -7.80 5.89
N ARG A 43 19.67 -7.63 5.88
CA ARG A 43 20.47 -7.40 7.09
C ARG A 43 19.98 -6.18 7.89
N GLU A 44 19.71 -5.09 7.21
CA GLU A 44 19.25 -3.84 7.83
C GLU A 44 17.73 -3.75 7.91
N PHE A 45 17.00 -4.72 7.35
CA PHE A 45 15.55 -4.69 7.16
C PHE A 45 15.03 -3.36 6.59
N THR A 46 15.68 -2.88 5.51
CA THR A 46 15.31 -1.63 4.84
C THR A 46 15.20 -1.76 3.33
N LEU A 47 14.24 -1.01 2.76
CA LEU A 47 14.22 -0.65 1.35
C LEU A 47 14.56 0.83 1.22
N THR A 48 15.66 1.12 0.58
CA THR A 48 16.20 2.48 0.46
C THR A 48 16.15 2.91 -1.00
N TYR A 49 15.87 4.19 -1.26
CA TYR A 49 15.97 4.73 -2.62
C TYR A 49 16.63 6.10 -2.69
N TYR A 50 17.24 6.38 -3.84
CA TYR A 50 18.03 7.59 -4.09
C TYR A 50 17.44 8.38 -5.25
N ASN A 51 17.44 9.72 -5.14
CA ASN A 51 16.91 10.61 -6.16
C ASN A 51 17.68 10.54 -7.49
N LYS A 52 18.98 10.24 -7.41
CA LYS A 52 19.89 10.02 -8.53
C LYS A 52 20.69 8.74 -8.23
N GLN A 53 21.44 8.23 -9.21
CA GLN A 53 22.33 7.09 -8.98
C GLN A 53 23.52 7.41 -8.07
N ASP A 54 23.74 8.70 -7.78
CA ASP A 54 24.79 9.19 -6.90
C ASP A 54 24.39 9.01 -5.42
N GLU A 55 24.99 8.00 -4.78
CA GLU A 55 24.79 7.68 -3.36
C GLU A 55 25.48 8.65 -2.40
N SER A 56 26.42 9.47 -2.89
CA SER A 56 27.15 10.43 -2.05
C SER A 56 26.24 11.50 -1.42
N LYS A 57 25.06 11.72 -2.02
CA LYS A 57 24.04 12.65 -1.52
C LYS A 57 23.13 12.05 -0.45
N GLY A 58 23.36 10.80 -0.08
CA GLY A 58 22.54 10.05 0.85
C GLY A 58 21.19 9.62 0.27
N PRO A 59 20.49 8.71 0.98
CA PRO A 59 19.21 8.20 0.53
C PRO A 59 18.13 9.26 0.58
N LYS A 60 17.21 9.23 -0.39
CA LYS A 60 16.02 10.08 -0.36
C LYS A 60 15.02 9.59 0.67
N ALA A 61 14.91 8.27 0.85
CA ALA A 61 14.18 7.66 1.95
C ALA A 61 14.80 6.30 2.29
N VAL A 62 14.75 5.98 3.58
CA VAL A 62 15.04 4.66 4.14
C VAL A 62 13.71 4.14 4.69
N ILE A 63 13.21 3.05 4.11
CA ILE A 63 11.87 2.52 4.41
C ILE A 63 12.05 1.23 5.21
N SER A 64 11.49 1.16 6.41
CA SER A 64 11.53 -0.06 7.22
C SER A 64 10.70 -1.17 6.57
N ILE A 65 11.27 -2.37 6.54
CA ILE A 65 10.57 -3.58 6.07
C ILE A 65 9.41 -3.95 7.00
N LYS A 66 9.42 -3.54 8.28
CA LYS A 66 8.41 -3.87 9.29
C LYS A 66 6.96 -3.62 8.84
N ASP A 67 6.70 -2.46 8.24
CA ASP A 67 5.36 -2.02 7.86
C ASP A 67 5.19 -1.89 6.34
N LEU A 68 6.16 -2.38 5.58
CA LEU A 68 6.15 -2.33 4.12
C LEU A 68 5.21 -3.40 3.55
N ASN A 69 4.37 -2.99 2.61
CA ASN A 69 3.56 -3.86 1.78
C ASN A 69 3.84 -3.59 0.30
N ALA A 70 3.74 -4.64 -0.53
CA ALA A 70 3.90 -4.55 -1.98
C ALA A 70 2.76 -5.30 -2.68
N THR A 71 2.12 -4.66 -3.67
CA THR A 71 1.00 -5.25 -4.44
C THR A 71 1.08 -4.84 -5.90
N PHE A 72 0.87 -5.80 -6.81
CA PHE A 72 0.77 -5.48 -8.24
C PHE A 72 -0.54 -4.74 -8.52
N GLN A 73 -0.43 -3.60 -9.20
CA GLN A 73 -1.52 -2.66 -9.45
C GLN A 73 -1.50 -2.13 -10.90
N PRO A 74 -1.44 -3.03 -11.91
CA PRO A 74 -1.14 -2.63 -13.29
C PRO A 74 -2.19 -1.70 -13.90
N GLN A 75 -3.47 -1.98 -13.65
CA GLN A 75 -4.60 -1.19 -14.16
C GLN A 75 -4.67 0.20 -13.49
N LYS A 76 -4.37 0.26 -12.19
CA LYS A 76 -4.37 1.50 -11.41
C LYS A 76 -3.23 2.43 -11.84
N ILE A 77 -2.05 1.86 -12.04
CA ILE A 77 -0.82 2.56 -12.44
C ILE A 77 -0.80 2.89 -13.94
N GLY A 78 -1.48 2.09 -14.77
CA GLY A 78 -1.48 2.24 -16.23
C GLY A 78 -0.23 1.62 -16.88
N HIS A 79 0.36 0.60 -16.25
CA HIS A 79 1.53 -0.11 -16.76
C HIS A 79 1.42 -1.60 -16.41
N PRO A 80 1.69 -2.55 -17.33
CA PRO A 80 1.52 -3.99 -17.09
C PRO A 80 2.35 -4.51 -15.91
N HIS A 81 3.47 -3.85 -15.63
CA HIS A 81 4.42 -4.16 -14.55
C HIS A 81 4.28 -3.20 -13.36
N GLY A 82 3.13 -2.54 -13.21
CA GLY A 82 2.92 -1.58 -12.13
C GLY A 82 2.88 -2.25 -10.75
N LEU A 83 3.76 -1.83 -9.85
CA LEU A 83 3.82 -2.27 -8.46
C LEU A 83 3.58 -1.07 -7.53
N GLN A 84 2.65 -1.22 -6.59
CA GLN A 84 2.45 -0.28 -5.49
C GLN A 84 3.21 -0.79 -4.26
N ILE A 85 4.11 0.04 -3.75
CA ILE A 85 4.79 -0.18 -2.47
C ILE A 85 4.20 0.82 -1.47
N SER A 86 3.59 0.33 -0.39
CA SER A 86 3.02 1.16 0.66
C SER A 86 3.70 0.90 1.99
N TYR A 87 3.93 1.95 2.79
CA TYR A 87 4.54 1.81 4.11
C TYR A 87 4.02 2.88 5.07
N GLN A 88 4.15 2.63 6.37
CA GLN A 88 3.87 3.63 7.40
C GLN A 88 4.99 4.69 7.39
N GLY A 89 4.66 5.91 6.99
CA GLY A 89 5.48 7.10 7.28
C GLY A 89 5.12 7.67 8.64
N ASP A 90 5.59 8.88 8.95
CA ASP A 90 5.41 9.54 10.25
C ASP A 90 3.93 9.51 10.70
N ASP A 91 3.06 10.22 9.99
CA ASP A 91 1.62 10.29 10.30
C ASP A 91 0.73 9.71 9.19
N HIS A 92 1.34 9.27 8.09
CA HIS A 92 0.62 8.91 6.87
C HIS A 92 1.06 7.58 6.29
N ILE A 93 0.16 6.93 5.56
CA ILE A 93 0.51 5.78 4.72
C ILE A 93 1.07 6.31 3.40
N ARG A 94 2.36 6.08 3.19
CA ARG A 94 3.05 6.49 1.98
C ARG A 94 2.88 5.46 0.88
N ASN A 95 2.46 5.91 -0.29
CA ASN A 95 2.35 5.09 -1.50
C ASN A 95 3.42 5.48 -2.52
N LEU A 96 4.24 4.51 -2.91
CA LEU A 96 5.13 4.60 -4.05
C LEU A 96 4.56 3.76 -5.19
N TYR A 97 4.48 4.35 -6.36
CA TYR A 97 4.09 3.65 -7.58
C TYR A 97 5.34 3.48 -8.44
N VAL A 98 5.70 2.24 -8.71
CA VAL A 98 6.91 1.89 -9.43
C VAL A 98 6.61 0.88 -10.54
N TYR A 99 7.50 0.79 -11.51
CA TYR A 99 7.51 -0.30 -12.49
C TYR A 99 8.94 -0.53 -13.02
N HIS A 100 9.09 -1.64 -13.73
CA HIS A 100 10.25 -1.92 -14.58
C HIS A 100 9.77 -2.31 -15.98
N GLU A 101 10.57 -2.05 -17.01
CA GLU A 101 10.22 -2.40 -18.40
C GLU A 101 10.21 -3.93 -18.59
N GLY A 102 11.20 -4.62 -18.02
CA GLY A 102 11.24 -6.09 -17.95
C GLY A 102 10.33 -6.65 -16.86
N SER A 103 9.51 -7.63 -17.21
CA SER A 103 8.61 -8.35 -16.29
C SER A 103 9.37 -9.16 -15.24
N GLU A 104 10.44 -9.83 -15.64
CA GLU A 104 11.28 -10.64 -14.74
C GLU A 104 11.88 -9.80 -13.62
N GLU A 105 12.35 -8.59 -13.94
CA GLU A 105 12.93 -7.67 -12.98
C GLU A 105 11.90 -7.18 -11.95
N ILE A 106 10.70 -6.75 -12.37
CA ILE A 106 9.69 -6.30 -11.38
C ILE A 106 9.21 -7.46 -10.49
N VAL A 107 9.13 -8.67 -11.04
CA VAL A 107 8.77 -9.88 -10.29
C VAL A 107 9.88 -10.25 -9.31
N SER A 108 11.14 -10.08 -9.71
CA SER A 108 12.30 -10.27 -8.83
C SER A 108 12.31 -9.27 -7.69
N TRP A 109 12.03 -7.98 -7.94
CA TRP A 109 11.81 -6.97 -6.89
C TRP A 109 10.69 -7.34 -5.93
N TYR A 110 9.54 -7.78 -6.44
CA TYR A 110 8.42 -8.20 -5.62
C TYR A 110 8.78 -9.38 -4.73
N ASN A 111 9.46 -10.40 -5.26
CA ASN A 111 9.88 -11.57 -4.49
C ASN A 111 11.02 -11.26 -3.52
N ALA A 112 11.95 -10.36 -3.86
CA ALA A 112 12.99 -9.89 -2.95
C ALA A 112 12.36 -9.20 -1.72
N ILE A 113 11.40 -8.29 -1.97
CA ILE A 113 10.64 -7.64 -0.90
C ILE A 113 9.91 -8.67 -0.04
N ARG A 114 9.28 -9.68 -0.66
CA ARG A 114 8.61 -10.77 0.08
C ARG A 114 9.60 -11.58 0.93
N ALA A 115 10.77 -11.92 0.41
CA ALA A 115 11.80 -12.63 1.15
C ALA A 115 12.29 -11.83 2.36
N ALA A 116 12.61 -10.54 2.17
CA ALA A 116 13.03 -9.67 3.26
C ALA A 116 11.92 -9.48 4.33
N ARG A 117 10.66 -9.35 3.89
CA ARG A 117 9.48 -9.32 4.78
C ARG A 117 9.36 -10.60 5.60
N TYR A 118 9.56 -11.75 4.97
CA TYR A 118 9.50 -13.03 5.65
C TYR A 118 10.63 -13.21 6.66
N ALA A 119 11.87 -12.87 6.29
CA ALA A 119 13.02 -12.88 7.19
C ALA A 119 12.79 -11.95 8.40
N TYR A 120 12.24 -10.75 8.18
CA TYR A 120 11.84 -9.85 9.26
C TYR A 120 10.81 -10.50 10.20
N LEU A 121 9.76 -11.11 9.64
CA LEU A 121 8.71 -11.76 10.43
C LEU A 121 9.24 -12.93 11.26
N LYS A 122 10.14 -13.77 10.70
CA LYS A 122 10.79 -14.85 11.45
C LYS A 122 11.67 -14.34 12.58
N THR A 123 12.30 -13.18 12.39
CA THR A 123 13.11 -12.54 13.44
C THR A 123 12.23 -11.92 14.53
N ALA A 124 11.14 -11.24 14.14
CA ALA A 124 10.22 -10.58 15.05
C ALA A 124 9.31 -11.55 15.82
N TYR A 125 9.01 -12.72 15.22
CA TYR A 125 8.16 -13.77 15.77
C TYR A 125 8.85 -15.13 15.66
N PRO A 126 9.89 -15.43 16.48
CA PRO A 126 10.69 -16.65 16.35
C PRO A 126 9.91 -17.96 16.50
N THR A 127 8.81 -17.93 17.26
CA THR A 127 7.91 -19.08 17.46
C THR A 127 6.77 -19.15 16.45
N GLY A 128 6.68 -18.19 15.52
CA GLY A 128 5.64 -18.13 14.51
C GLY A 128 5.83 -19.20 13.45
N SER A 129 4.79 -20.00 13.23
CA SER A 129 4.75 -20.99 12.15
C SER A 129 4.72 -20.33 10.77
N ASP A 130 5.08 -21.07 9.73
CA ASP A 130 5.06 -20.56 8.36
C ASP A 130 3.62 -20.20 7.95
N GLU A 131 2.65 -21.00 8.39
CA GLU A 131 1.22 -20.80 8.16
C GLU A 131 0.71 -19.47 8.75
N GLU A 132 1.25 -19.04 9.89
CA GLU A 132 0.89 -17.77 10.54
C GLU A 132 1.60 -16.55 9.94
N LEU A 133 2.81 -16.74 9.40
CA LEU A 133 3.67 -15.65 8.93
C LEU A 133 3.53 -15.38 7.43
N VAL A 134 3.38 -16.41 6.60
CA VAL A 134 3.28 -16.27 5.14
C VAL A 134 2.16 -15.31 4.71
N PRO A 135 0.95 -15.34 5.31
CA PRO A 135 -0.10 -14.38 4.98
C PRO A 135 0.24 -12.92 5.27
N LYS A 136 1.21 -12.65 6.18
CA LYS A 136 1.61 -11.31 6.63
C LYS A 136 2.77 -10.72 5.81
N ILE A 137 3.35 -11.49 4.88
CA ILE A 137 4.50 -11.07 4.06
C ILE A 137 4.12 -9.86 3.21
N THR A 138 3.06 -10.00 2.41
CA THR A 138 2.43 -8.95 1.61
C THR A 138 0.94 -9.21 1.56
N ARG A 139 0.13 -8.15 1.52
CA ARG A 139 -1.33 -8.23 1.54
C ARG A 139 -1.95 -7.47 0.38
N ASN A 140 -3.01 -8.03 -0.19
CA ASN A 140 -3.86 -7.32 -1.13
C ASN A 140 -4.92 -6.51 -0.37
N TYR A 141 -5.33 -5.37 -0.92
CA TYR A 141 -6.46 -4.64 -0.38
C TYR A 141 -7.76 -5.39 -0.71
N LEU A 142 -8.67 -5.45 0.28
CA LEU A 142 -9.94 -6.17 0.15
C LEU A 142 -10.82 -5.55 -0.94
N LYS A 143 -10.82 -4.22 -1.02
CA LYS A 143 -11.52 -3.49 -2.07
C LYS A 143 -10.92 -2.10 -2.27
N GLU A 144 -10.89 -1.67 -3.52
CA GLU A 144 -10.57 -0.28 -3.87
C GLU A 144 -11.59 0.25 -4.86
N GLY A 145 -11.78 1.57 -4.87
CA GLY A 145 -12.67 2.19 -5.81
C GLY A 145 -12.98 3.64 -5.47
N TYR A 146 -13.59 4.35 -6.41
CA TYR A 146 -14.14 5.65 -6.09
C TYR A 146 -15.43 5.49 -5.27
N MET A 147 -15.63 6.41 -4.33
CA MET A 147 -16.92 6.73 -3.69
C MET A 147 -16.97 8.23 -3.46
N GLU A 148 -18.14 8.78 -3.18
CA GLU A 148 -18.29 10.16 -2.74
C GLU A 148 -18.43 10.23 -1.22
N LYS A 149 -17.81 11.22 -0.58
CA LYS A 149 -17.98 11.46 0.86
C LYS A 149 -18.30 12.91 1.16
N THR A 150 -19.03 13.14 2.23
CA THR A 150 -19.23 14.48 2.82
C THR A 150 -18.31 14.70 4.02
N GLY A 151 -18.38 15.88 4.63
CA GLY A 151 -17.66 16.25 5.84
C GLY A 151 -18.40 15.84 7.12
N PRO A 152 -17.81 16.12 8.29
CA PRO A 152 -18.34 15.70 9.60
C PRO A 152 -19.75 16.25 9.88
N LEU A 153 -20.07 17.45 9.39
CA LEU A 153 -21.38 18.07 9.62
C LEU A 153 -22.46 17.54 8.66
N GLN A 154 -22.08 16.74 7.66
CA GLN A 154 -22.94 16.18 6.61
C GLN A 154 -23.72 17.24 5.83
N LYS A 155 -23.26 18.50 5.88
CA LYS A 155 -23.81 19.66 5.16
C LYS A 155 -22.88 20.10 4.04
N GLU A 156 -21.62 19.67 4.11
CA GLU A 156 -20.60 19.92 3.12
C GLU A 156 -20.91 19.18 1.82
N ALA A 157 -20.51 19.77 0.70
CA ALA A 157 -20.67 19.13 -0.60
C ALA A 157 -19.93 17.79 -0.66
N PHE A 158 -20.56 16.81 -1.29
CA PHE A 158 -19.93 15.52 -1.56
C PHE A 158 -18.72 15.69 -2.47
N LYS A 159 -17.66 14.94 -2.16
CA LYS A 159 -16.42 14.92 -2.95
C LYS A 159 -16.06 13.48 -3.29
N LYS A 160 -15.84 13.22 -4.59
CA LYS A 160 -15.30 11.95 -5.09
C LYS A 160 -13.88 11.72 -4.54
N ARG A 161 -13.64 10.53 -4.00
CA ARG A 161 -12.35 10.10 -3.41
C ARG A 161 -12.06 8.66 -3.81
N TRP A 162 -10.79 8.31 -3.93
CA TRP A 162 -10.38 6.91 -4.10
C TRP A 162 -10.26 6.28 -2.71
N PHE A 163 -11.00 5.20 -2.46
CA PHE A 163 -10.99 4.48 -1.21
C PHE A 163 -10.20 3.20 -1.31
N ILE A 164 -9.53 2.84 -0.22
CA ILE A 164 -8.77 1.59 -0.08
C ILE A 164 -9.20 0.93 1.23
N LEU A 165 -9.77 -0.27 1.15
CA LEU A 165 -10.16 -1.07 2.29
C LEU A 165 -9.06 -2.10 2.59
N ASP A 166 -8.31 -1.86 3.67
CA ASP A 166 -7.29 -2.77 4.21
C ASP A 166 -7.93 -3.58 5.35
N SER A 167 -8.23 -4.85 5.08
CA SER A 167 -8.85 -5.75 6.06
C SER A 167 -7.91 -6.13 7.20
N GLU A 168 -6.61 -6.22 6.94
CA GLU A 168 -5.62 -6.67 7.93
C GLU A 168 -5.45 -5.62 9.03
N ASN A 169 -5.35 -4.35 8.64
CA ASN A 169 -5.29 -3.25 9.59
C ASN A 169 -6.67 -2.72 10.00
N ARG A 170 -7.74 -3.24 9.41
CA ARG A 170 -9.11 -2.76 9.58
C ARG A 170 -9.23 -1.26 9.31
N LYS A 171 -8.57 -0.78 8.25
CA LYS A 171 -8.51 0.63 7.87
C LYS A 171 -9.21 0.85 6.53
N LEU A 172 -10.06 1.86 6.47
CA LEU A 172 -10.56 2.44 5.23
C LEU A 172 -9.85 3.78 5.01
N LEU A 173 -8.95 3.82 4.05
CA LEU A 173 -8.23 5.02 3.65
C LEU A 173 -8.99 5.72 2.53
N TYR A 174 -8.86 7.05 2.43
CA TYR A 174 -9.33 7.78 1.26
C TYR A 174 -8.30 8.80 0.76
N LEU A 175 -8.09 8.82 -0.56
CA LEU A 175 -7.16 9.70 -1.28
C LEU A 175 -7.93 10.67 -2.18
N ARG A 176 -7.29 11.75 -2.64
CA ARG A 176 -7.93 12.66 -3.63
C ARG A 176 -8.08 11.91 -4.96
N ASP A 177 -7.01 11.26 -5.39
CA ASP A 177 -6.96 10.41 -6.57
C ASP A 177 -6.24 9.07 -6.28
N LYS A 178 -6.43 8.08 -7.14
CA LYS A 178 -5.95 6.71 -6.99
C LYS A 178 -4.43 6.60 -6.97
N LEU A 179 -3.69 7.57 -7.50
CA LEU A 179 -2.20 7.59 -7.55
C LEU A 179 -1.57 8.67 -6.67
N ASP A 180 -2.33 9.19 -5.70
CA ASP A 180 -1.77 10.07 -4.67
C ASP A 180 -0.79 9.31 -3.77
N ALA A 181 0.23 10.04 -3.31
CA ALA A 181 1.30 9.48 -2.48
C ALA A 181 0.93 9.35 -0.99
N GLU A 182 -0.17 9.98 -0.57
CA GLU A 182 -0.69 10.03 0.81
C GLU A 182 -2.21 9.98 0.78
N GLU A 183 -2.78 9.39 1.82
CA GLU A 183 -4.18 9.54 2.13
C GLU A 183 -4.52 10.92 2.69
N LEU A 184 -5.77 11.33 2.46
CA LEU A 184 -6.38 12.50 3.09
C LEU A 184 -7.01 12.17 4.45
N GLY A 185 -7.12 10.89 4.77
CA GLY A 185 -7.59 10.42 6.07
C GLY A 185 -7.80 8.91 6.09
N VAL A 186 -7.84 8.42 7.32
CA VAL A 186 -7.99 7.00 7.65
C VAL A 186 -9.18 6.85 8.59
N LEU A 187 -10.00 5.84 8.34
CA LEU A 187 -11.09 5.39 9.19
C LEU A 187 -10.76 4.00 9.70
N PHE A 188 -10.63 3.82 11.02
CA PHE A 188 -10.58 2.48 11.62
C PHE A 188 -11.98 1.86 11.66
N ILE A 189 -12.10 0.58 11.32
CA ILE A 189 -13.35 -0.17 11.32
C ILE A 189 -13.33 -1.15 12.50
N GLY A 190 -13.85 -0.70 13.64
CA GLY A 190 -13.94 -1.49 14.87
C GLY A 190 -15.11 -2.48 14.88
N THR A 191 -15.34 -3.11 16.03
CA THR A 191 -16.39 -4.12 16.22
C THR A 191 -17.71 -3.47 16.67
N GLU A 192 -18.82 -4.17 16.48
CA GLU A 192 -20.13 -3.71 16.93
C GLU A 192 -20.19 -3.50 18.45
N SER A 193 -19.54 -4.38 19.21
CA SER A 193 -19.38 -4.25 20.67
C SER A 193 -18.73 -2.92 21.08
N ASN A 194 -17.94 -2.32 20.19
CA ASN A 194 -17.20 -1.09 20.44
C ASN A 194 -17.85 0.11 19.74
N GLY A 195 -19.15 0.04 19.44
CA GLY A 195 -19.92 1.16 18.89
C GLY A 195 -19.73 1.41 17.40
N TYR A 196 -19.18 0.45 16.64
CA TYR A 196 -19.08 0.54 15.19
C TYR A 196 -20.30 -0.13 14.53
N SER A 197 -20.88 0.47 13.51
CA SER A 197 -21.92 -0.22 12.73
C SER A 197 -21.97 0.30 11.30
N ILE A 198 -22.52 -0.52 10.40
CA ILE A 198 -22.69 -0.17 8.99
C ILE A 198 -24.16 -0.34 8.62
N LYS A 199 -24.72 0.67 7.96
CA LYS A 199 -26.11 0.62 7.45
C LYS A 199 -26.15 1.15 6.03
N ALA A 200 -26.92 0.48 5.17
CA ALA A 200 -27.28 1.06 3.89
C ALA A 200 -28.08 2.35 4.13
N CYS A 201 -27.84 3.37 3.31
CA CYS A 201 -28.63 4.60 3.36
C CYS A 201 -28.98 5.08 1.95
N ALA A 202 -30.20 5.61 1.82
CA ALA A 202 -30.60 6.34 0.64
C ALA A 202 -29.91 7.72 0.62
N PRO A 203 -29.60 8.26 -0.57
CA PRO A 203 -29.17 9.65 -0.70
C PRO A 203 -30.24 10.55 -0.11
N LYS A 204 -29.93 11.25 0.98
CA LYS A 204 -30.67 12.47 1.32
C LYS A 204 -30.36 13.49 0.22
N HIS A 205 -31.25 14.44 -0.05
CA HIS A 205 -31.12 15.52 -1.05
C HIS A 205 -29.93 16.47 -0.77
N ALA A 206 -28.73 15.93 -0.60
CA ALA A 206 -27.54 16.60 -0.20
C ALA A 206 -26.88 17.25 -1.42
N ARG A 207 -26.28 18.42 -1.23
CA ARG A 207 -25.66 19.15 -2.33
C ARG A 207 -24.48 18.36 -2.90
N GLY A 208 -24.53 18.08 -4.20
CA GLY A 208 -23.40 17.55 -4.97
C GLY A 208 -23.25 16.03 -5.00
N ASN A 209 -24.17 15.25 -4.43
CA ASN A 209 -24.14 13.80 -4.60
C ASN A 209 -24.62 13.41 -6.02
N LYS A 210 -23.86 12.55 -6.70
CA LYS A 210 -24.25 11.99 -8.01
C LYS A 210 -24.68 10.53 -7.89
N TRP A 211 -24.23 9.85 -6.84
CA TRP A 211 -24.41 8.41 -6.68
C TRP A 211 -25.64 8.10 -5.81
N LYS A 212 -26.27 6.95 -6.07
CA LYS A 212 -27.60 6.59 -5.53
C LYS A 212 -27.57 5.52 -4.44
N CYS A 213 -26.45 4.84 -4.24
CA CYS A 213 -26.31 3.75 -3.28
C CYS A 213 -25.37 4.19 -2.17
N GLY A 214 -25.90 4.51 -0.98
CA GLY A 214 -25.10 5.00 0.12
C GLY A 214 -24.83 3.97 1.20
N ILE A 215 -23.71 4.12 1.87
CA ILE A 215 -23.36 3.41 3.10
C ILE A 215 -23.07 4.44 4.17
N ARG A 216 -23.66 4.22 5.34
CA ARG A 216 -23.37 4.96 6.56
C ARG A 216 -22.53 4.09 7.48
N VAL A 217 -21.42 4.65 7.95
CA VAL A 217 -20.53 3.99 8.91
C VAL A 217 -20.56 4.80 10.20
N GLU A 218 -21.08 4.20 11.26
CA GLU A 218 -21.05 4.75 12.61
C GLU A 218 -19.73 4.36 13.29
N THR A 219 -19.10 5.32 13.95
CA THR A 219 -18.00 5.09 14.90
C THR A 219 -18.32 5.77 16.23
N PRO A 220 -17.60 5.44 17.31
CA PRO A 220 -17.77 6.13 18.60
C PRO A 220 -17.60 7.65 18.54
N GLU A 221 -16.77 8.13 17.60
CA GLU A 221 -16.44 9.55 17.48
C GLU A 221 -17.39 10.29 16.54
N ARG A 222 -17.80 9.66 15.43
CA ARG A 222 -18.68 10.29 14.45
C ARG A 222 -19.31 9.32 13.46
N GLN A 223 -20.32 9.83 12.77
CA GLN A 223 -20.94 9.18 11.61
C GLN A 223 -20.25 9.61 10.30
N PHE A 224 -19.96 8.63 9.44
CA PHE A 224 -19.51 8.84 8.07
C PHE A 224 -20.63 8.47 7.08
N VAL A 225 -20.73 9.23 5.99
CA VAL A 225 -21.65 8.94 4.88
C VAL A 225 -20.85 8.87 3.59
N PHE A 226 -20.92 7.70 2.96
CA PHE A 226 -20.31 7.39 1.68
C PHE A 226 -21.40 7.09 0.66
N MET A 227 -21.24 7.58 -0.56
CA MET A 227 -22.18 7.43 -1.66
C MET A 227 -21.52 6.82 -2.88
#